data_AF-A0A1W6BH44-F1
#
_entry.id   AF-A0A1W6BH44-F1
#
_cell.length_a   1.000
_cell.length_b   1.000
_cell.length_c   1.000
_cell.angle_alpha   90.00
_cell.angle_beta   90.00
_cell.angle_gamma   90.00
#
_symmetry.space_group_name_H-M   'P 1'
#
loop_
_entity.id
_entity.type
_entity.pdbx_description
1 polymer ?
#
loop_
_entity_poly.entity_id
_entity_poly.type
_entity_poly.pdbx_seq_one_letter_code
_entity_poly.pdbx_strand_id
1 'polypeptide(L)'
;MLNYLVFGIAIIIFATVIIISGKAISRGIEARQNIKDKSEDEKIATSDIKENVKISNSNSNLIDQINDLNKLKEQGIISDEEFKKAKEKILN
;
A
#
# COMPACT_ATOMS: atom_id res chain seq x y z
N MET A 1 42.56 3.50 -4.03
CA MET A 1 41.91 2.46 -3.21
C MET A 1 41.25 3.04 -1.96
N LEU A 2 41.93 3.84 -1.13
CA LEU A 2 41.35 4.42 0.09
C LEU A 2 40.12 5.32 -0.16
N ASN A 3 40.10 6.07 -1.27
CA ASN A 3 38.96 6.93 -1.64
C ASN A 3 37.66 6.14 -1.87
N TYR A 4 37.72 4.93 -2.41
CA TYR A 4 36.54 4.09 -2.62
C TYR A 4 36.00 3.55 -1.29
N LEU A 5 36.89 3.25 -0.34
CA LEU A 5 36.52 2.85 1.02
C LEU A 5 35.86 4.01 1.77
N VAL A 6 36.40 5.23 1.65
CA VAL A 6 35.80 6.44 2.23
C VAL A 6 34.42 6.73 1.61
N PHE A 7 34.28 6.62 0.28
CA PHE A 7 33.00 6.82 -0.38
C PHE A 7 31.96 5.77 0.01
N GLY A 8 32.37 4.50 0.18
CA GLY A 8 31.50 3.43 0.66
C GLY A 8 30.96 3.70 2.07
N ILE A 9 31.84 4.12 2.99
CA ILE A 9 31.43 4.48 4.36
C ILE A 9 30.52 5.71 4.36
N ALA A 10 30.79 6.69 3.49
CA ALA A 10 29.96 7.89 3.37
C ALA A 10 28.53 7.55 2.89
N ILE A 11 28.38 6.64 1.92
CA ILE A 11 27.06 6.20 1.45
C ILE A 11 26.29 5.49 2.57
N ILE A 12 26.94 4.63 3.35
CA ILE A 12 26.29 3.91 4.45
C ILE A 12 25.78 4.92 5.49
N ILE A 13 26.60 5.88 5.90
CA ILE A 13 26.20 6.93 6.84
C ILE A 13 25.03 7.74 6.25
N PHE A 14 25.12 8.13 4.97
CA PHE A 14 24.06 8.89 4.32
C PHE A 14 22.72 8.13 4.29
N ALA A 15 22.73 6.84 3.97
CA ALA A 15 21.54 6.00 3.99
C ALA A 15 20.93 5.90 5.41
N THR A 16 21.76 5.75 6.44
CA THR A 16 21.27 5.70 7.83
C THR A 16 20.58 6.99 8.25
N VAL A 17 21.09 8.15 7.83
CA VAL A 17 20.49 9.45 8.11
C VAL A 17 19.14 9.61 7.41
N ILE A 18 19.00 9.16 6.17
CA ILE A 18 17.71 9.19 5.46
C ILE A 18 16.68 8.33 6.20
N ILE A 19 17.07 7.12 6.62
CA ILE A 19 16.18 6.21 7.36
C ILE A 19 15.76 6.82 8.70
N ILE A 20 16.69 7.42 9.46
CA ILE A 20 16.36 8.03 10.76
C ILE A 20 15.42 9.23 10.59
N SER A 21 15.63 10.03 9.54
CA SER A 21 14.83 11.21 9.22
C SER A 21 13.42 10.81 8.80
N GLY A 22 13.30 9.81 7.92
CA GLY A 22 12.01 9.24 7.53
C GLY A 22 11.24 8.71 8.73
N LYS A 23 11.88 7.91 9.60
CA LYS A 23 11.26 7.38 10.83
C LYS A 23 10.84 8.47 11.81
N ALA A 24 11.59 9.58 11.90
CA ALA A 24 11.22 10.71 12.74
C ALA A 24 9.99 11.44 12.20
N ILE A 25 9.91 11.65 10.89
CA ILE A 25 8.73 12.21 10.21
C ILE A 25 7.51 11.32 10.44
N SER A 26 7.63 10.00 10.24
CA SER A 26 6.51 9.07 10.39
C SER A 26 5.94 9.08 11.81
N ARG A 27 6.81 9.05 12.83
CA ARG A 27 6.39 9.18 14.25
C ARG A 27 5.75 10.53 14.56
N GLY A 28 6.19 11.61 13.92
CA GLY A 28 5.58 12.93 14.08
C GLY A 28 4.18 13.02 13.48
N ILE A 29 3.96 12.39 12.32
CA ILE A 29 2.65 12.32 11.65
C ILE A 29 1.70 11.43 12.47
N GLU A 30 2.18 10.27 12.94
CA GLU A 30 1.42 9.33 13.78
C GLU A 30 1.00 9.96 15.11
N ALA A 31 1.89 10.75 15.75
CA ALA A 31 1.55 11.48 16.97
C ALA A 31 0.44 12.52 16.75
N ARG A 32 0.39 13.17 15.57
CA ARG A 32 -0.69 14.11 15.21
C ARG A 32 -2.00 13.39 14.89
N GLN A 33 -1.93 12.20 14.30
CA GLN A 33 -3.11 11.37 14.03
C GLN A 33 -3.72 10.85 15.34
N ASN A 34 -2.90 10.38 16.29
CA ASN A 34 -3.36 9.87 17.58
C ASN A 34 -3.98 10.95 18.51
N ILE A 35 -3.59 12.22 18.35
CA ILE A 35 -4.24 13.34 19.06
C ILE A 35 -5.64 13.62 18.49
N LYS A 36 -5.82 13.47 17.17
CA LYS A 36 -7.11 13.64 16.51
C LYS A 36 -8.11 12.57 16.98
N ASP A 37 -7.64 11.33 17.09
CA ASP A 37 -8.45 10.20 17.57
C ASP A 37 -8.91 10.34 19.04
N LYS A 38 -8.18 11.10 19.89
CA LYS A 38 -8.53 11.30 21.31
C LYS A 38 -9.53 12.43 21.58
N SER A 39 -9.71 13.37 20.64
CA SER A 39 -10.64 14.49 20.77
C SER A 39 -12.03 14.22 20.18
N GLU A 40 -12.23 13.07 19.53
CA GLU A 40 -13.47 12.71 18.82
C GLU A 40 -14.43 11.84 19.66
N ASP A 41 -14.05 11.48 20.90
CA ASP A 41 -14.94 10.84 21.90
C ASP A 41 -16.05 11.78 22.42
N GLU A 42 -15.91 13.10 22.21
CA GLU A 42 -16.95 14.07 22.49
C GLU A 42 -17.33 14.81 21.20
N LYS A 43 -18.32 14.25 20.49
CA LYS A 43 -19.08 14.79 19.35
C LYS A 43 -18.60 14.33 17.96
N ILE A 44 -19.15 13.19 17.55
CA ILE A 44 -19.56 12.89 16.17
C ILE A 44 -18.48 13.20 15.12
N ALA A 45 -17.44 12.36 15.06
CA ALA A 45 -16.78 11.95 13.81
C ALA A 45 -15.50 11.17 14.11
N THR A 46 -15.60 9.86 14.34
CA THR A 46 -14.71 8.82 13.76
C THR A 46 -15.23 7.45 14.18
N SER A 47 -16.35 7.05 13.59
CA SER A 47 -16.46 5.64 13.24
C SER A 47 -15.48 5.38 12.09
N ASP A 48 -14.18 5.25 12.37
CA ASP A 48 -13.15 4.89 11.36
C ASP A 48 -12.16 3.85 11.89
N ILE A 49 -12.62 2.97 12.77
CA ILE A 49 -12.27 1.54 12.70
C ILE A 49 -13.55 0.75 12.48
N LYS A 50 -13.99 0.82 11.23
CA LYS A 50 -14.70 -0.16 10.40
C LYS A 50 -15.71 0.58 9.53
N GLU A 51 -15.48 0.48 8.23
CA GLU A 51 -16.40 0.85 7.16
C GLU A 51 -16.22 2.25 6.52
N ASN A 52 -15.09 2.46 5.83
CA ASN A 52 -15.19 3.08 4.50
C ASN A 52 -15.33 1.98 3.45
N VAL A 53 -16.51 1.35 3.48
CA VAL A 53 -17.16 0.89 2.27
C VAL A 53 -17.47 2.14 1.45
N LYS A 54 -16.90 2.17 0.24
CA LYS A 54 -17.38 2.89 -0.95
C LYS A 54 -17.16 4.41 -0.97
N ILE A 55 -16.28 4.82 -1.90
CA ILE A 55 -16.48 5.80 -3.00
C ILE A 55 -15.12 6.51 -3.18
N SER A 56 -14.17 5.98 -3.94
CA SER A 56 -14.27 5.91 -5.40
C SER A 56 -13.31 4.86 -5.95
N ASN A 57 -13.85 3.85 -6.62
CA ASN A 57 -13.33 3.27 -7.86
C ASN A 57 -13.93 1.87 -8.04
N SER A 58 -15.18 1.78 -8.50
CA SER A 58 -15.65 0.51 -9.07
C SER A 58 -14.70 -0.02 -10.16
N ASN A 59 -13.90 0.86 -10.78
CA ASN A 59 -12.91 0.49 -11.80
C ASN A 59 -11.57 -0.05 -11.24
N SER A 60 -11.12 0.35 -10.03
CA SER A 60 -9.83 -0.14 -9.50
C SER A 60 -9.96 -1.58 -9.02
N ASN A 61 -11.08 -1.90 -8.36
CA ASN A 61 -11.38 -3.27 -7.95
C ASN A 61 -11.49 -4.23 -9.14
N LEU A 62 -11.98 -3.76 -10.30
CA LEU A 62 -12.03 -4.57 -11.52
C LEU A 62 -10.63 -4.80 -12.10
N ILE A 63 -9.78 -3.76 -12.14
CA ILE A 63 -8.40 -3.89 -12.61
C ILE A 63 -7.61 -4.88 -11.73
N ASP A 64 -7.79 -4.80 -10.42
CA ASP A 64 -7.13 -5.71 -9.47
C ASP A 64 -7.63 -7.15 -9.64
N GLN A 65 -8.93 -7.36 -9.80
CA GLN A 65 -9.51 -8.68 -10.06
C GLN A 65 -9.06 -9.28 -11.39
N ILE A 66 -8.95 -8.47 -12.46
CA ILE A 66 -8.44 -8.92 -13.76
C ILE A 66 -6.95 -9.28 -13.65
N ASN A 67 -6.18 -8.51 -12.89
CA ASN A 67 -4.76 -8.78 -12.68
C ASN A 67 -4.54 -10.08 -11.91
N ASP A 68 -5.34 -10.33 -10.87
CA ASP A 68 -5.28 -11.59 -10.12
C ASP A 68 -5.74 -12.79 -10.97
N LEU A 69 -6.76 -12.63 -11.80
CA LEU A 69 -7.17 -13.66 -12.75
C LEU A 69 -6.06 -13.99 -13.77
N ASN A 70 -5.33 -12.98 -14.26
CA ASN A 70 -4.17 -13.17 -15.15
C ASN A 70 -3.05 -13.97 -14.45
N LYS A 71 -2.73 -13.64 -13.19
CA LYS A 71 -1.72 -14.39 -12.44
C LYS A 71 -2.08 -15.87 -12.30
N LEU A 72 -3.34 -16.19 -12.02
CA LEU A 72 -3.80 -17.58 -11.91
C LEU A 72 -3.61 -18.34 -13.23
N LYS A 73 -3.80 -17.66 -14.37
CA LYS A 73 -3.56 -18.23 -15.70
C LYS A 73 -2.07 -18.43 -15.98
N GLU A 74 -1.23 -17.42 -15.71
CA GLU A 74 0.23 -17.52 -15.90
C GLU A 74 0.85 -18.61 -15.01
N GLN A 75 0.28 -18.83 -13.82
CA GLN A 75 0.67 -19.90 -12.91
C GLN A 75 0.15 -21.29 -13.36
N GLY A 76 -0.65 -21.38 -14.43
CA GLY A 76 -1.22 -22.63 -14.93
C GLY A 76 -2.27 -23.24 -14.00
N ILE A 77 -2.84 -22.47 -13.07
CA ILE A 77 -3.83 -22.92 -12.09
C ILE A 77 -5.20 -23.10 -12.74
N ILE A 78 -5.47 -22.31 -13.78
CA ILE A 78 -6.74 -22.29 -14.52
C ILE A 78 -6.49 -22.43 -16.02
N SER A 79 -7.40 -23.10 -16.73
CA SER A 79 -7.31 -23.27 -18.18
C SER A 79 -7.71 -22.02 -18.97
N ASP A 80 -7.35 -21.94 -20.25
CA ASP A 80 -7.73 -20.83 -21.13
C ASP A 80 -9.26 -20.63 -21.23
N GLU A 81 -10.01 -21.72 -21.22
CA GLU A 81 -11.47 -21.71 -21.30
C GLU A 81 -12.10 -21.12 -20.03
N GLU A 82 -11.62 -21.54 -18.87
CA GLU A 82 -12.08 -21.07 -17.57
C GLU A 82 -11.67 -19.61 -17.32
N PHE A 83 -10.46 -19.22 -17.73
CA PHE A 83 -10.00 -17.84 -17.70
C PHE A 83 -10.93 -16.93 -18.53
N LYS A 84 -11.28 -17.35 -19.75
CA LYS A 84 -12.18 -16.58 -20.63
C LYS A 84 -13.56 -16.41 -20.00
N LYS A 85 -14.13 -17.47 -19.44
CA LYS A 85 -15.44 -17.47 -18.78
C LYS A 85 -15.45 -16.59 -17.53
N ALA A 86 -14.38 -16.63 -16.73
CA ALA A 86 -14.24 -15.78 -15.54
C ALA A 86 -14.06 -14.30 -15.91
N LYS A 87 -13.26 -14.00 -16.93
CA LYS A 87 -13.05 -12.63 -17.43
C LYS A 87 -14.35 -12.01 -17.94
N GLU A 88 -15.13 -12.77 -18.70
CA GLU A 88 -16.45 -12.34 -19.17
C GLU A 88 -17.39 -12.03 -18.00
N LYS A 89 -17.40 -12.87 -16.97
CA LYS A 89 -18.22 -12.68 -15.76
C LYS A 89 -17.79 -11.48 -14.89
N ILE A 90 -16.52 -11.07 -14.94
CA ILE A 90 -16.01 -9.89 -14.20
C ILE A 90 -16.32 -8.59 -14.95
N LEU A 91 -16.40 -8.65 -16.29
CA LEU A 91 -16.60 -7.46 -17.13
C LEU A 91 -18.09 -7.14 -17.40
N ASN A 92 -18.98 -8.13 -17.24
CA ASN A 92 -20.43 -8.04 -17.46
C ASN A 92 -21.18 -7.98 -16.12
#